data_AF-A0A2S7A9Q2-F1
#
_entry.id   AF-A0A2S7A9Q2-F1
#
_cell.length_a   1.000
_cell.length_b   1.000
_cell.length_c   1.000
_cell.angle_alpha   90.00
_cell.angle_beta   90.00
_cell.angle_gamma   90.00
#
_symmetry.space_group_name_H-M   'P 1'
#
loop_
_entity.id
_entity.type
_entity.pdbx_description
1 polymer ?
#
loop_
_entity_poly.entity_id
_entity_poly.type
_entity_poly.pdbx_seq_one_letter_code
_entity_poly.pdbx_strand_id
1 'polypeptide(L)'
;MLDTSMPIIDAPACDGPAGRDDAALARAAAGGDRTAYEAIYRRHAPRLYAVVWRLCGGNAARADDVLQETFIAAWKALPQFRFQSALGTWLHRLAVNTALMELRARSVAGDHVVDDADGEILAAIPGAAACQATRMDLERALETLPPRARAVLVLHDIEGWKHQEIADQLQMAVGSSKAQLHRARGLLRVRLGDIA
;
A
#
# COMPACT_ATOMS: atom_id res chain seq x y z
N MET A 1 -37.52 15.33 1.34
CA MET A 1 -37.85 14.00 1.88
C MET A 1 -37.41 13.01 0.80
N LEU A 2 -36.14 12.64 0.72
CA LEU A 2 -35.46 11.72 1.63
C LEU A 2 -34.05 12.21 1.93
N ASP A 3 -33.82 12.38 3.22
CA ASP A 3 -32.54 12.57 3.88
C ASP A 3 -31.72 11.29 3.67
N THR A 4 -30.65 11.34 2.87
CA THR A 4 -29.69 10.23 2.74
C THR A 4 -28.41 10.67 3.42
N SER A 5 -28.50 10.76 4.75
CA SER A 5 -27.37 10.76 5.65
C SER A 5 -26.56 9.50 5.40
N MET A 6 -25.42 9.63 4.71
CA MET A 6 -24.44 8.55 4.57
C MET A 6 -23.86 8.19 5.94
N PRO A 7 -23.75 6.90 6.30
CA PRO A 7 -23.00 6.52 7.47
C PRO A 7 -21.53 6.83 7.23
N ILE A 8 -20.96 7.62 8.14
CA ILE A 8 -19.53 7.76 8.36
C ILE A 8 -19.02 6.33 8.55
N ILE A 9 -18.22 5.83 7.61
CA ILE A 9 -17.48 4.61 7.82
C ILE A 9 -16.48 4.96 8.92
N ASP A 10 -16.77 4.47 10.12
CA ASP A 10 -15.83 4.45 11.23
C ASP A 10 -14.55 3.82 10.70
N ALA A 11 -13.49 4.63 10.64
CA ALA A 11 -12.13 4.13 10.61
C ALA A 11 -12.00 3.13 11.77
N PRO A 12 -11.14 2.10 11.70
CA PRO A 12 -10.92 1.24 12.85
C PRO A 12 -10.58 2.12 14.04
N ALA A 13 -11.49 2.15 15.03
CA ALA A 13 -11.34 2.87 16.27
C ALA A 13 -10.15 2.28 17.00
N CYS A 14 -8.97 2.83 16.73
CA CYS A 14 -7.72 2.51 17.40
C CYS A 14 -7.26 3.71 18.24
N ASP A 15 -8.18 4.44 18.86
CA ASP A 15 -7.84 5.40 19.92
C ASP A 15 -7.79 4.68 21.27
N GLY A 16 -6.80 3.80 21.40
CA GLY A 16 -6.24 3.49 22.72
C GLY A 16 -5.46 4.69 23.26
N PRO A 17 -4.83 4.60 24.45
CA PRO A 17 -3.97 5.66 25.01
C PRO A 17 -2.86 6.14 24.04
N ALA A 18 -2.57 5.33 23.03
CA ALA A 18 -1.66 5.58 21.94
C ALA A 18 -2.06 6.78 21.04
N GLY A 19 -3.34 7.04 20.77
CA GLY A 19 -3.77 8.13 19.88
C GLY A 19 -3.56 9.53 20.47
N ARG A 20 -3.70 9.65 21.80
CA ARG A 20 -3.42 10.89 22.55
C ARG A 20 -1.91 11.20 22.57
N ASP A 21 -1.08 10.17 22.61
CA ASP A 21 0.38 10.26 22.49
C ASP A 21 0.83 10.66 21.08
N ASP A 22 0.24 10.08 20.01
CA ASP A 22 0.60 10.42 18.62
C ASP A 22 0.33 11.90 18.30
N ALA A 23 -0.79 12.45 18.75
CA ALA A 23 -1.10 13.86 18.52
C ALA A 23 -0.12 14.79 19.27
N ALA A 24 0.33 14.40 20.46
CA ALA A 24 1.32 15.17 21.21
C ALA A 24 2.70 15.11 20.54
N LEU A 25 3.16 13.91 20.16
CA LEU A 25 4.39 13.69 19.41
C LEU A 25 4.39 14.48 18.10
N ALA A 26 3.28 14.46 17.35
CA ALA A 26 3.17 15.19 16.10
C ALA A 26 3.24 16.71 16.28
N ARG A 27 2.66 17.28 17.35
CA ARG A 27 2.80 18.71 17.65
C ARG A 27 4.23 19.09 18.03
N ALA A 28 4.89 18.27 18.86
CA ALA A 28 6.28 18.51 19.24
C ALA A 28 7.21 18.42 18.02
N ALA A 29 7.05 17.38 17.21
CA ALA A 29 7.83 17.20 15.98
C ALA A 29 7.55 18.29 14.93
N ALA A 30 6.30 18.79 14.83
CA ALA A 30 5.98 19.95 13.99
C ALA A 30 6.72 21.23 14.44
N GLY A 31 7.03 21.35 15.73
CA GLY A 31 7.89 22.39 16.30
C GLY A 31 9.39 22.15 16.12
N GLY A 32 9.79 21.06 15.46
CA GLY A 32 11.20 20.71 15.21
C GLY A 32 11.83 19.75 16.23
N ASP A 33 11.05 19.19 17.17
CA ASP A 33 11.55 18.18 18.11
C ASP A 33 11.90 16.86 17.39
N ARG A 34 13.19 16.59 17.29
CA ARG A 34 13.71 15.37 16.65
C ARG A 34 13.44 14.10 17.46
N THR A 35 13.38 14.20 18.79
CA THR A 35 13.12 13.06 19.68
C THR A 35 11.68 12.60 19.53
N ALA A 36 10.74 13.55 19.48
CA ALA A 36 9.34 13.26 19.19
C ALA A 36 9.18 12.60 17.81
N TYR A 37 9.94 13.06 16.81
CA TYR A 37 9.90 12.49 15.48
C TYR A 37 10.49 11.08 15.40
N GLU A 38 11.58 10.81 16.14
CA GLU A 38 12.13 9.47 16.25
C GLU A 38 11.11 8.50 16.89
N ALA A 39 10.37 8.95 17.89
CA ALA A 39 9.29 8.15 18.49
C ALA A 39 8.19 7.81 17.48
N ILE A 40 7.75 8.80 16.68
CA ILE A 40 6.81 8.60 15.56
C ILE A 40 7.37 7.56 14.59
N TYR A 41 8.64 7.70 14.18
CA TYR A 41 9.29 6.76 13.28
C TYR A 41 9.26 5.33 13.84
N ARG A 42 9.80 5.11 15.05
CA ARG A 42 9.86 3.78 15.68
C ARG A 42 8.49 3.13 15.80
N ARG A 43 7.45 3.93 16.07
CA ARG A 43 6.08 3.47 16.26
C ARG A 43 5.37 3.09 14.96
N HIS A 44 5.56 3.86 13.89
CA HIS A 44 4.80 3.65 12.65
C HIS A 44 5.58 2.91 11.56
N ALA A 45 6.92 2.98 11.56
CA ALA A 45 7.75 2.38 10.52
C ALA A 45 7.45 0.90 10.26
N PRO A 46 7.29 0.01 11.27
CA PRO A 46 7.05 -1.42 11.00
C PRO A 46 5.79 -1.68 10.17
N ARG A 47 4.70 -0.96 10.49
CA ARG A 47 3.42 -1.12 9.76
C ARG A 47 3.51 -0.53 8.36
N LEU A 48 4.10 0.67 8.23
CA LEU A 48 4.27 1.32 6.92
C LEU A 48 5.18 0.51 6.00
N TYR A 49 6.27 -0.04 6.56
CA TYR A 49 7.19 -0.91 5.85
C TYR A 49 6.49 -2.13 5.27
N ALA A 50 5.63 -2.80 6.05
CA ALA A 50 4.91 -3.97 5.55
C ALA A 50 4.04 -3.66 4.32
N VAL A 51 3.42 -2.48 4.27
CA VAL A 51 2.61 -2.06 3.11
C VAL A 51 3.52 -1.73 1.93
N VAL A 52 4.54 -0.90 2.16
CA VAL A 52 5.50 -0.47 1.13
C VAL A 52 6.23 -1.67 0.52
N TRP A 53 6.69 -2.61 1.34
CA TRP A 53 7.39 -3.82 0.91
C TRP A 53 6.53 -4.69 -0.03
N ARG A 54 5.23 -4.83 0.28
CA ARG A 54 4.29 -5.52 -0.62
C ARG A 54 4.11 -4.78 -1.93
N LEU A 55 3.99 -3.45 -1.90
CA LEU A 55 3.87 -2.64 -3.13
C LEU A 55 5.14 -2.74 -3.99
N CYS A 56 6.31 -2.74 -3.36
CA CYS A 56 7.61 -2.93 -3.99
C CYS A 56 7.87 -4.37 -4.45
N GLY A 57 6.95 -5.33 -4.21
CA GLY A 57 7.06 -6.70 -4.67
C GLY A 57 8.18 -7.47 -3.99
N GLY A 58 8.37 -7.26 -2.69
CA GLY A 58 9.36 -7.98 -1.90
C GLY A 58 10.79 -7.44 -1.97
N ASN A 59 11.04 -6.44 -2.80
CA ASN A 59 12.36 -5.84 -2.90
C ASN A 59 12.65 -4.96 -1.68
N ALA A 60 13.48 -5.47 -0.76
CA ALA A 60 13.83 -4.81 0.49
C ALA A 60 14.52 -3.44 0.27
N ALA A 61 15.48 -3.36 -0.64
CA ALA A 61 16.19 -2.10 -0.91
C ALA A 61 15.24 -0.99 -1.38
N ARG A 62 14.32 -1.31 -2.30
CA ARG A 62 13.28 -0.37 -2.74
C ARG A 62 12.33 0.01 -1.62
N ALA A 63 11.96 -0.95 -0.78
CA ALA A 63 11.06 -0.69 0.33
C ALA A 63 11.70 0.24 1.38
N ASP A 64 13.00 0.06 1.65
CA ASP A 64 13.78 0.92 2.54
C ASP A 64 13.86 2.36 1.98
N ASP A 65 14.17 2.51 0.69
CA ASP A 65 14.23 3.81 0.01
C ASP A 65 12.87 4.55 0.08
N VAL A 66 11.79 3.86 -0.26
CA VAL A 66 10.43 4.44 -0.23
C VAL A 66 10.00 4.80 1.19
N LEU A 67 10.32 3.96 2.18
CA LEU A 67 10.04 4.25 3.58
C LEU A 67 10.82 5.50 4.03
N GLN A 68 12.10 5.58 3.67
CA GLN A 68 12.93 6.74 3.99
C GLN A 68 12.37 8.01 3.35
N GLU A 69 12.07 7.98 2.06
CA GLU A 69 11.49 9.12 1.35
C GLU A 69 10.15 9.55 1.96
N THR A 70 9.32 8.59 2.37
CA THR A 70 8.07 8.85 3.08
C THR A 70 8.30 9.63 4.37
N PHE A 71 9.25 9.21 5.21
CA PHE A 71 9.55 9.95 6.45
C PHE A 71 10.30 11.27 6.18
N ILE A 72 11.05 11.42 5.10
CA ILE A 72 11.59 12.73 4.72
C ILE A 72 10.45 13.68 4.32
N ALA A 73 9.50 13.20 3.52
CA ALA A 73 8.33 13.97 3.11
C ALA A 73 7.44 14.30 4.31
N ALA A 74 7.24 13.35 5.23
CA ALA A 74 6.46 13.56 6.45
C ALA A 74 7.07 14.67 7.30
N TRP A 75 8.39 14.64 7.55
CA TRP A 75 9.07 15.70 8.31
C TRP A 75 8.84 17.08 7.71
N LYS A 76 8.93 17.21 6.38
CA LYS A 76 8.73 18.47 5.66
C LYS A 76 7.28 18.96 5.72
N ALA A 77 6.32 18.04 5.70
CA ALA A 77 4.88 18.35 5.65
C ALA A 77 4.20 18.42 7.03
N LEU A 78 4.88 17.94 8.08
CA LEU A 78 4.33 17.88 9.44
C LEU A 78 3.94 19.26 10.01
N PRO A 79 4.68 20.35 9.77
CA PRO A 79 4.26 21.69 10.23
C PRO A 79 2.92 22.15 9.65
N GLN A 80 2.53 21.66 8.47
CA GLN A 80 1.25 21.97 7.83
C GLN A 80 0.16 20.92 8.11
N PHE A 81 0.46 19.91 8.92
CA PHE A 81 -0.50 18.88 9.28
C PHE A 81 -1.63 19.47 10.13
N ARG A 82 -2.87 19.37 9.62
CA ARG A 82 -4.05 20.03 10.23
C ARG A 82 -4.71 19.24 11.36
N PHE A 83 -4.21 18.04 11.70
CA PHE A 83 -4.77 17.17 12.74
C PHE A 83 -6.26 16.81 12.55
N GLN A 84 -6.76 16.83 11.32
CA GLN A 84 -8.13 16.43 10.96
C GLN A 84 -8.28 14.91 10.76
N SER A 85 -7.17 14.18 10.82
CA SER A 85 -7.10 12.72 10.79
C SER A 85 -6.08 12.24 11.81
N ALA A 86 -6.12 10.96 12.19
CA ALA A 86 -5.04 10.36 12.97
C ALA A 86 -3.71 10.45 12.21
N LEU A 87 -2.60 10.61 12.96
CA LEU A 87 -1.24 10.69 12.41
C LEU A 87 -0.91 9.44 11.56
N GLY A 88 -1.24 8.26 12.09
CA GLY A 88 -1.01 7.00 11.39
C GLY A 88 -1.73 6.92 10.04
N THR A 89 -2.95 7.44 9.94
CA THR A 89 -3.71 7.49 8.68
C THR A 89 -3.04 8.43 7.67
N TRP A 90 -2.56 9.57 8.13
CA TRP A 90 -1.87 10.54 7.28
C TRP A 90 -0.51 9.99 6.78
N LEU A 91 0.28 9.40 7.67
CA LEU A 91 1.54 8.73 7.29
C LEU A 91 1.32 7.56 6.34
N HIS A 92 0.26 6.78 6.55
CA HIS A 92 -0.11 5.67 5.66
C HIS A 92 -0.41 6.15 4.24
N ARG A 93 -1.23 7.21 4.10
CA ARG A 93 -1.49 7.82 2.79
C ARG A 93 -0.21 8.32 2.12
N LEU A 94 0.68 8.94 2.88
CA LEU A 94 1.97 9.40 2.36
C LEU A 94 2.81 8.22 1.88
N ALA A 95 2.92 7.14 2.67
CA ALA A 95 3.68 5.95 2.33
C ALA A 95 3.17 5.28 1.04
N VAL A 96 1.86 5.10 0.93
CA VAL A 96 1.22 4.54 -0.27
C VAL A 96 1.49 5.43 -1.47
N ASN A 97 1.29 6.75 -1.34
CA ASN A 97 1.53 7.67 -2.46
C ASN A 97 2.99 7.64 -2.93
N THR A 98 3.96 7.63 -2.02
CA THR A 98 5.39 7.52 -2.35
C THR A 98 5.68 6.21 -3.09
N ALA A 99 5.16 5.07 -2.61
CA ALA A 99 5.33 3.77 -3.25
C ALA A 99 4.72 3.74 -4.67
N LEU A 100 3.55 4.34 -4.87
CA LEU A 100 2.90 4.40 -6.18
C LEU A 100 3.59 5.39 -7.13
N MET A 101 4.22 6.45 -6.62
CA MET A 101 5.06 7.33 -7.42
C MET A 101 6.31 6.61 -7.94
N GLU A 102 7.01 5.87 -7.08
CA GLU A 102 8.16 5.04 -7.47
C GLU A 102 7.78 3.98 -8.51
N LEU A 103 6.65 3.31 -8.31
CA LEU A 103 6.11 2.34 -9.26
C LEU A 103 5.86 2.95 -10.65
N ARG A 104 5.28 4.16 -10.70
CA ARG A 104 5.03 4.88 -11.95
C ARG A 104 6.33 5.31 -12.64
N ALA A 105 7.29 5.84 -11.87
CA ALA A 105 8.58 6.26 -12.41
C ALA A 105 9.30 5.12 -13.12
N ARG A 106 9.22 3.89 -12.57
CA ARG A 106 9.78 2.69 -13.20
C ARG A 106 9.10 2.28 -14.50
N SER A 107 7.77 2.37 -14.54
CA SER A 107 7.02 2.10 -15.77
C SER A 107 7.44 3.03 -16.92
N VAL A 108 7.80 4.29 -16.61
CA VAL A 108 8.28 5.27 -17.59
C VAL A 108 9.74 5.02 -17.98
N ALA A 109 10.56 4.54 -17.04
CA ALA A 109 11.99 4.28 -17.27
C ALA A 109 12.29 3.05 -18.16
N GLY A 110 11.27 2.41 -18.75
CA GLY A 110 11.45 1.31 -19.69
C GLY A 110 11.77 -0.03 -19.03
N ASP A 111 11.56 -0.16 -17.72
CA ASP A 111 11.55 -1.44 -17.00
C ASP A 111 10.23 -2.18 -17.38
N HIS A 112 10.10 -2.52 -18.67
CA HIS A 112 8.94 -3.17 -19.28
C HIS A 112 8.83 -4.61 -18.76
N VAL A 113 8.36 -4.78 -17.53
CA VAL A 113 7.64 -5.99 -17.17
C VAL A 113 6.28 -5.87 -17.85
N VAL A 114 6.20 -6.40 -19.08
CA VAL A 114 5.04 -6.47 -19.99
C VAL A 114 3.73 -6.05 -19.32
N ASP A 115 3.42 -4.76 -19.38
CA ASP A 115 2.08 -4.25 -19.09
C ASP A 115 1.27 -4.47 -20.37
N ASP A 116 0.91 -5.72 -20.63
CA ASP A 116 -0.01 -6.08 -21.70
C ASP A 116 -1.39 -5.55 -21.29
N ALA A 117 -1.62 -4.29 -21.64
CA ALA A 117 -2.88 -3.92 -22.23
C ALA A 117 -3.01 -4.74 -23.53
N ASP A 118 -3.87 -5.75 -23.47
CA ASP A 118 -4.31 -6.58 -24.59
C ASP A 118 -3.28 -7.58 -25.14
N GLY A 119 -3.09 -8.70 -24.45
CA GLY A 119 -2.31 -9.81 -25.01
C GLY A 119 -2.09 -10.98 -24.06
N GLU A 120 -2.25 -12.17 -24.58
CA GLU A 120 -2.07 -13.45 -23.89
C GLU A 120 -0.59 -13.82 -23.89
N ILE A 121 0.11 -13.72 -22.76
CA ILE A 121 1.42 -14.36 -22.57
C ILE A 121 1.43 -15.14 -21.26
N LEU A 122 1.13 -16.42 -21.40
CA LEU A 122 1.42 -17.49 -20.44
C LEU A 122 2.94 -17.73 -20.41
N ALA A 123 3.64 -17.11 -19.47
CA ALA A 123 5.00 -17.52 -19.13
C ALA A 123 4.94 -18.76 -18.22
N ALA A 124 5.53 -19.86 -18.69
CA ALA A 124 5.51 -21.20 -18.10
C ALA A 124 5.85 -21.21 -16.59
N ILE A 125 5.01 -21.90 -15.80
CA ILE A 125 5.21 -22.11 -14.36
C ILE A 125 5.50 -23.60 -14.11
N PRO A 126 6.70 -23.98 -13.66
CA PRO A 126 6.98 -25.34 -13.21
C PRO A 126 6.48 -25.59 -11.78
N GLY A 127 5.66 -26.64 -11.60
CA GLY A 127 5.58 -27.51 -10.41
C GLY A 127 5.12 -26.90 -9.08
N ALA A 128 3.81 -26.90 -8.82
CA ALA A 128 3.24 -26.61 -7.51
C ALA A 128 3.31 -27.85 -6.59
N ALA A 129 4.01 -27.73 -5.46
CA ALA A 129 3.79 -28.58 -4.30
C ALA A 129 2.78 -27.88 -3.38
N ALA A 130 1.59 -28.46 -3.26
CA ALA A 130 0.50 -27.94 -2.45
C ALA A 130 0.86 -28.01 -0.95
N CYS A 131 0.84 -26.87 -0.27
CA CYS A 131 0.87 -26.78 1.18
C CYS A 131 -0.02 -25.60 1.62
N GLN A 132 -0.67 -25.76 2.78
CA GLN A 132 -1.45 -24.72 3.45
C GLN A 132 -0.78 -23.35 3.33
N ALA A 133 -1.43 -22.41 2.64
CA ALA A 133 -0.89 -21.09 2.38
C ALA A 133 -0.59 -20.37 3.70
N THR A 134 0.67 -20.39 4.12
CA THR A 134 1.15 -19.63 5.27
C THR A 134 1.28 -18.16 4.85
N ARG A 135 1.35 -17.24 5.81
CA ARG A 135 1.66 -15.82 5.54
C ARG A 135 2.87 -15.64 4.60
N MET A 136 3.87 -16.50 4.75
CA MET A 136 5.08 -16.54 3.93
C MET A 136 4.82 -16.98 2.47
N ASP A 137 3.82 -17.81 2.22
CA ASP A 137 3.44 -18.23 0.86
C ASP A 137 2.66 -17.13 0.13
N LEU A 138 1.82 -16.38 0.85
CA LEU A 138 1.17 -15.19 0.29
C LEU A 138 2.21 -14.12 -0.09
N GLU A 139 3.17 -13.84 0.79
CA GLU A 139 4.23 -12.85 0.54
C GLU A 139 5.04 -13.22 -0.72
N ARG A 140 5.50 -14.47 -0.83
CA ARG A 140 6.18 -14.97 -2.06
C ARG A 140 5.29 -14.92 -3.30
N ALA A 141 4.00 -15.21 -3.16
CA ALA A 141 3.08 -15.17 -4.28
C ALA A 141 2.88 -13.74 -4.79
N LEU A 142 2.83 -12.74 -3.90
CA LEU A 142 2.77 -11.32 -4.27
C LEU A 142 4.00 -10.89 -5.09
N GLU A 143 5.20 -11.34 -4.74
CA GLU A 143 6.43 -11.01 -5.47
C GLU A 143 6.34 -11.39 -6.96
N THR A 144 5.61 -12.46 -7.27
CA THR A 144 5.49 -12.99 -8.64
C THR A 144 4.46 -12.25 -9.50
N LEU A 145 3.64 -11.39 -8.90
CA LEU A 145 2.60 -10.66 -9.62
C LEU A 145 3.21 -9.52 -10.45
N PRO A 146 2.62 -9.22 -11.63
CA PRO A 146 2.93 -7.99 -12.36
C PRO A 146 2.73 -6.77 -11.46
N PRO A 147 3.58 -5.72 -11.58
CA PRO A 147 3.60 -4.63 -10.59
C PRO A 147 2.26 -3.90 -10.41
N ARG A 148 1.52 -3.64 -11.50
CA ARG A 148 0.19 -3.00 -11.42
C ARG A 148 -0.87 -3.91 -10.79
N ALA A 149 -0.89 -5.20 -11.18
CA ALA A 149 -1.79 -6.20 -10.60
C ALA A 149 -1.57 -6.35 -9.09
N ARG A 150 -0.30 -6.39 -8.67
CA ARG A 150 0.10 -6.41 -7.26
C ARG A 150 -0.38 -5.17 -6.52
N ALA A 151 -0.11 -3.98 -7.05
CA ALA A 151 -0.51 -2.73 -6.40
C ALA A 151 -2.03 -2.68 -6.18
N VAL A 152 -2.82 -3.03 -7.19
CA VAL A 152 -4.28 -3.08 -7.07
C VAL A 152 -4.73 -4.09 -6.02
N LEU A 153 -4.18 -5.30 -6.03
CA LEU A 153 -4.52 -6.34 -5.05
C LEU A 153 -4.18 -5.90 -3.62
N VAL A 154 -2.97 -5.38 -3.39
CA VAL A 154 -2.54 -4.91 -2.06
C VAL A 154 -3.45 -3.78 -1.59
N LEU A 155 -3.71 -2.77 -2.42
CA LEU A 155 -4.54 -1.64 -2.03
C LEU A 155 -6.00 -2.04 -1.78
N HIS A 156 -6.57 -2.92 -2.59
CA HIS A 156 -7.98 -3.31 -2.46
C HIS A 156 -8.19 -4.38 -1.37
N ASP A 157 -7.51 -5.52 -1.48
CA ASP A 157 -7.80 -6.70 -0.64
C ASP A 157 -7.10 -6.66 0.71
N ILE A 158 -5.98 -5.94 0.83
CA ILE A 158 -5.21 -5.84 2.08
C ILE A 158 -5.47 -4.51 2.79
N GLU A 159 -5.43 -3.40 2.04
CA GLU A 159 -5.60 -2.06 2.63
C GLU A 159 -7.05 -1.54 2.58
N GLY A 160 -7.97 -2.20 1.85
CA GLY A 160 -9.40 -1.87 1.84
C GLY A 160 -9.80 -0.66 1.00
N TRP A 161 -8.95 -0.22 0.06
CA TRP A 161 -9.23 0.94 -0.80
C TRP A 161 -10.28 0.63 -1.86
N LYS A 162 -11.06 1.64 -2.23
CA LYS A 162 -12.06 1.51 -3.31
C LYS A 162 -11.37 1.57 -4.68
N HIS A 163 -11.95 0.88 -5.66
CA HIS A 163 -11.47 0.92 -7.05
C HIS A 163 -11.35 2.34 -7.62
N GLN A 164 -12.22 3.27 -7.22
CA GLN A 164 -12.11 4.68 -7.63
C GLN A 164 -10.82 5.31 -7.13
N GLU A 165 -10.51 5.17 -5.83
CA GLU A 165 -9.31 5.74 -5.21
C GLU A 165 -8.04 5.15 -5.82
N ILE A 166 -8.05 3.85 -6.10
CA ILE A 166 -6.94 3.14 -6.76
C ILE A 166 -6.75 3.63 -8.20
N ALA A 167 -7.84 3.78 -8.95
CA ALA A 167 -7.82 4.24 -10.33
C ALA A 167 -7.25 5.66 -10.43
N ASP A 168 -7.66 6.55 -9.53
CA ASP A 168 -7.17 7.92 -9.45
C ASP A 168 -5.66 7.94 -9.12
N GLN A 169 -5.20 7.15 -8.15
CA GLN A 169 -3.77 7.12 -7.79
C GLN A 169 -2.87 6.51 -8.87
N LEU A 170 -3.34 5.45 -9.53
CA LEU A 170 -2.58 4.75 -10.57
C LEU A 170 -2.77 5.34 -11.97
N GLN A 171 -3.56 6.41 -12.10
CA GLN A 171 -3.88 7.09 -13.36
C GLN A 171 -4.38 6.10 -14.43
N MET A 172 -5.40 5.32 -14.07
CA MET A 172 -6.03 4.32 -14.94
C MET A 172 -7.55 4.40 -14.86
N ALA A 173 -8.26 3.72 -15.77
CA ALA A 173 -9.71 3.60 -15.67
C ALA A 173 -10.13 2.69 -14.50
N VAL A 174 -11.28 2.97 -13.89
CA VAL A 174 -11.88 2.12 -12.83
C VAL A 174 -12.10 0.68 -13.32
N GLY A 175 -12.49 0.52 -14.58
CA GLY A 175 -12.58 -0.80 -15.22
C GLY A 175 -11.25 -1.54 -15.25
N SER A 176 -10.15 -0.83 -15.54
CA SER A 176 -8.79 -1.37 -15.50
C SER A 176 -8.40 -1.83 -14.09
N SER A 177 -8.75 -1.07 -13.05
CA SER A 177 -8.52 -1.49 -11.66
C SER A 177 -9.24 -2.82 -11.36
N LYS A 178 -10.50 -2.98 -11.74
CA LYS A 178 -11.24 -4.24 -11.55
C LYS A 178 -10.61 -5.41 -12.32
N ALA A 179 -10.21 -5.18 -13.58
CA ALA A 179 -9.56 -6.19 -14.41
C ALA A 179 -8.21 -6.64 -13.83
N GLN A 180 -7.40 -5.69 -13.33
CA GLN A 180 -6.12 -5.98 -12.67
C GLN A 180 -6.31 -6.76 -11.37
N LEU A 181 -7.35 -6.44 -10.58
CA LEU A 181 -7.68 -7.21 -9.37
C LEU A 181 -8.05 -8.66 -9.71
N HIS A 182 -8.91 -8.85 -10.71
CA HIS A 182 -9.29 -10.18 -11.19
C HIS A 182 -8.07 -10.97 -11.67
N ARG A 183 -7.20 -10.34 -12.47
CA ARG A 183 -5.93 -10.91 -12.94
C ARG A 183 -5.03 -11.34 -11.77
N ALA A 184 -4.85 -10.46 -10.78
CA ALA A 184 -4.03 -10.74 -9.62
C ALA A 184 -4.53 -11.96 -8.83
N ARG A 185 -5.84 -12.03 -8.56
CA ARG A 185 -6.46 -13.17 -7.87
C ARG A 185 -6.34 -14.47 -8.67
N GLY A 186 -6.51 -14.41 -10.00
CA GLY A 186 -6.30 -15.56 -10.88
C GLY A 186 -4.88 -16.12 -10.79
N LEU A 187 -3.87 -15.24 -10.83
CA LEU A 187 -2.47 -15.63 -10.70
C LEU A 187 -2.14 -16.20 -9.31
N LEU A 188 -2.68 -15.62 -8.24
CA LEU A 188 -2.50 -16.15 -6.89
C LEU A 188 -3.12 -17.55 -6.74
N ARG A 189 -4.30 -17.77 -7.33
CA ARG A 189 -4.98 -19.06 -7.29
C ARG A 189 -4.17 -20.18 -7.94
N VAL A 190 -3.53 -19.90 -9.08
CA VAL A 190 -2.60 -20.83 -9.74
C VAL A 190 -1.40 -21.17 -8.85
N ARG A 191 -0.92 -20.21 -8.04
CA ARG A 191 0.27 -20.41 -7.20
C ARG A 191 -0.01 -21.07 -5.85
N LEU A 192 -1.14 -20.75 -5.24
CA LEU A 192 -1.50 -21.23 -3.90
C LEU A 192 -2.30 -22.55 -3.95
N GLY A 193 -2.71 -22.99 -5.14
CA GLY A 193 -3.62 -24.12 -5.32
C GLY A 193 -5.05 -23.73 -4.90
N ASP A 194 -6.06 -24.21 -5.63
CA ASP A 194 -7.45 -23.97 -5.26
C ASP A 194 -7.68 -24.46 -3.81
N ILE A 195 -8.01 -23.53 -2.90
CA ILE A 195 -8.65 -23.83 -1.63
C ILE A 195 -10.10 -24.17 -1.98
N ALA A 196 -10.34 -25.39 -2.44
CA ALA A 196 -11.68 -25.96 -2.59
C ALA A 196 -12.09 -26.64 -1.29
#